data_AF-A0ABD6DAU6-F1
#
_entry.id   AF-A0ABD6DAU6-F1
#
_cell.length_a   1.000
_cell.length_b   1.000
_cell.length_c   1.000
_cell.angle_alpha   90.00
_cell.angle_beta   90.00
_cell.angle_gamma   90.00
#
_symmetry.space_group_name_H-M   'P 1'
#
loop_
_entity.id
_entity.type
_entity.pdbx_description
1 polymer ?
#
loop_
_entity_poly.entity_id
_entity_poly.type
_entity_poly.pdbx_seq_one_letter_code
_entity_poly.pdbx_strand_id
1 'polypeptide(L)'
;MELLGNLTFVFVAGFITALATGIGALPFFFFETISDRRNILLWGLASGIMVSASLFGLIEEGLAEGSGWEIAVGMAAGVVLVVVAHEIIVDAEIDPQEYEEADFKKLVLILGILTVHSFPEGVAVGVSFADLGLAGGTQILGATVPVLAIFMTVAISIHNIPEGTAISIPLKSMGVANWKLVWWAVFSSLPQPIGAVLAFGFVRVAREFLPFGFGFAAGAMIYLVLSEFIPEALDLGENVPRGGKPELVGGIAFGVLLMLPLRYV
;
A
#
# COMPACT_ATOMS: atom_id res chain seq x y z
N MET A 1 -15.83 -27.04 -2.28
CA MET A 1 -14.38 -26.76 -2.44
C MET A 1 -14.09 -25.32 -2.88
N GLU A 2 -15.07 -24.41 -2.90
CA GLU A 2 -14.92 -23.07 -3.50
C GLU A 2 -14.38 -21.99 -2.55
N LEU A 3 -14.80 -21.95 -1.28
CA LEU A 3 -14.41 -20.84 -0.37
C LEU A 3 -12.92 -20.85 -0.01
N LEU A 4 -12.37 -22.00 0.39
CA LEU A 4 -10.94 -22.11 0.74
C LEU A 4 -10.05 -21.83 -0.48
N GLY A 5 -10.47 -22.26 -1.68
CA GLY A 5 -9.79 -21.96 -2.94
C GLY A 5 -9.77 -20.47 -3.22
N ASN A 6 -10.91 -19.79 -3.08
CA ASN A 6 -11.01 -18.34 -3.27
C ASN A 6 -10.18 -17.56 -2.24
N LEU A 7 -10.25 -17.94 -0.96
CA LEU A 7 -9.43 -17.31 0.09
C LEU A 7 -7.93 -17.49 -0.18
N THR A 8 -7.53 -18.68 -0.65
CA THR A 8 -6.14 -18.95 -1.04
C THR A 8 -5.74 -18.10 -2.23
N PHE A 9 -6.61 -17.95 -3.23
CA PHE A 9 -6.35 -17.10 -4.40
C PHE A 9 -6.11 -15.65 -3.99
N VAL A 10 -6.98 -15.10 -3.15
CA VAL A 10 -6.85 -13.71 -2.65
C VAL A 10 -5.63 -13.54 -1.75
N PHE A 11 -5.32 -14.54 -0.90
CA PHE A 11 -4.09 -14.55 -0.12
C PHE A 11 -2.85 -14.48 -1.03
N VAL A 12 -2.82 -15.28 -2.10
CA VAL A 12 -1.71 -15.27 -3.07
C VAL A 12 -1.62 -13.92 -3.77
N ALA A 13 -2.75 -13.30 -4.14
CA ALA A 13 -2.75 -11.96 -4.73
C ALA A 13 -2.16 -10.90 -3.78
N GLY A 14 -2.60 -10.87 -2.51
CA GLY A 14 -2.00 -9.96 -1.51
C GLY A 14 -0.56 -10.34 -1.15
N PHE A 15 -0.17 -11.60 -1.25
CA PHE A 15 1.22 -12.00 -1.02
C PHE A 15 2.13 -11.57 -2.19
N ILE A 16 1.61 -11.54 -3.42
CA ILE A 16 2.33 -10.99 -4.58
C ILE A 16 2.62 -9.50 -4.36
N THR A 17 1.68 -8.72 -3.83
CA THR A 17 1.94 -7.30 -3.51
C THR A 17 3.02 -7.17 -2.43
N ALA A 18 3.02 -8.04 -1.41
CA ALA A 18 4.04 -8.03 -0.36
C ALA A 18 5.44 -8.41 -0.90
N LEU A 19 5.50 -9.38 -1.82
CA LEU A 19 6.74 -9.71 -2.53
C LEU A 19 7.25 -8.55 -3.38
N ALA A 20 6.36 -7.74 -3.96
CA ALA A 20 6.75 -6.55 -4.71
C ALA A 20 7.43 -5.49 -3.83
N THR A 21 7.04 -5.37 -2.55
CA THR A 21 7.79 -4.54 -1.58
C THR A 21 9.23 -5.07 -1.41
N GLY A 22 9.39 -6.39 -1.33
CA GLY A 22 10.72 -7.03 -1.33
C GLY A 22 11.57 -6.72 -2.57
N ILE A 23 10.94 -6.64 -3.76
CA ILE A 23 11.61 -6.27 -5.02
C ILE A 23 12.22 -4.85 -4.92
N GLY A 24 11.58 -3.95 -4.19
CA GLY A 24 12.08 -2.60 -3.90
C GLY A 24 13.45 -2.56 -3.20
N ALA A 25 13.84 -3.64 -2.52
CA ALA A 25 15.16 -3.74 -1.87
C ALA A 25 16.29 -4.19 -2.83
N LEU A 26 15.96 -4.71 -4.02
CA LEU A 26 16.96 -5.23 -4.98
C LEU A 26 17.99 -4.19 -5.48
N PRO A 27 17.67 -2.89 -5.66
CA PRO A 27 18.66 -1.89 -6.03
C PRO A 27 19.88 -1.85 -5.09
N PHE A 28 19.71 -2.18 -3.80
CA PHE A 28 20.80 -2.17 -2.82
C PHE A 28 21.87 -3.27 -3.02
N PHE A 29 21.62 -4.23 -3.92
CA PHE A 29 22.64 -5.20 -4.35
C PHE A 29 23.65 -4.59 -5.32
N PHE A 30 23.29 -3.50 -5.99
CA PHE A 30 24.12 -2.83 -7.00
C PHE A 30 24.55 -1.43 -6.55
N PHE A 31 23.82 -0.81 -5.63
CA PHE A 31 24.06 0.55 -5.15
C PHE A 31 24.10 0.57 -3.62
N GLU A 32 25.03 1.33 -3.05
CA GLU A 32 25.11 1.48 -1.59
C GLU A 32 24.09 2.49 -1.04
N THR A 33 23.73 3.48 -1.84
CA THR A 33 22.82 4.58 -1.46
C THR A 33 21.90 4.94 -2.63
N ILE A 34 20.68 5.36 -2.31
CA ILE A 34 19.76 6.01 -3.24
C ILE A 34 19.83 7.52 -2.99
N SER A 35 19.98 8.32 -4.04
CA SER A 35 20.03 9.77 -3.89
C SER A 35 18.65 10.35 -3.56
N ASP A 36 18.61 11.44 -2.79
CA ASP A 36 17.37 12.10 -2.38
C ASP A 36 16.46 12.39 -3.58
N ARG A 37 17.00 12.93 -4.68
CA ARG A 37 16.26 13.12 -5.95
C ARG A 37 15.53 11.88 -6.46
N ARG A 38 16.17 10.71 -6.40
CA ARG A 38 15.56 9.45 -6.84
C ARG A 38 14.51 9.01 -5.84
N ASN A 39 14.76 9.18 -4.55
CA ASN A 39 13.79 8.84 -3.51
C ASN A 39 12.53 9.70 -3.60
N ILE A 40 12.68 11.01 -3.84
CA ILE A 40 11.58 11.96 -4.06
C ILE A 40 10.76 11.57 -5.31
N LEU A 41 11.44 11.17 -6.40
CA LEU A 41 10.77 10.69 -7.60
C LEU A 41 9.97 9.41 -7.33
N LEU A 42 10.53 8.47 -6.55
CA LEU A 42 9.89 7.22 -6.15
C LEU A 42 8.67 7.49 -5.27
N TRP A 43 8.78 8.36 -4.26
CA TRP A 43 7.63 8.78 -3.44
C TRP A 43 6.53 9.45 -4.26
N GLY A 44 6.92 10.31 -5.22
CA GLY A 44 5.96 10.90 -6.15
C GLY A 44 5.25 9.86 -7.00
N LEU A 45 5.99 8.89 -7.56
CA LEU A 45 5.43 7.77 -8.32
C LEU A 45 4.44 6.97 -7.48
N ALA A 46 4.84 6.59 -6.27
CA ALA A 46 4.01 5.85 -5.33
C ALA A 46 2.72 6.62 -5.01
N SER A 47 2.82 7.92 -4.71
CA SER A 47 1.69 8.81 -4.43
C SER A 47 0.72 8.92 -5.61
N GLY A 48 1.25 9.10 -6.83
CA GLY A 48 0.43 9.20 -8.04
C GLY A 48 -0.35 7.92 -8.34
N ILE A 49 0.28 6.75 -8.14
CA ILE A 49 -0.37 5.46 -8.29
C ILE A 49 -1.47 5.27 -7.23
N MET A 50 -1.15 5.54 -5.96
CA MET A 50 -2.05 5.29 -4.84
C MET A 50 -3.28 6.20 -4.86
N VAL A 51 -3.11 7.49 -5.17
CA VAL A 51 -4.25 8.42 -5.36
C VAL A 51 -5.11 7.98 -6.55
N SER A 52 -4.50 7.58 -7.66
CA SER A 52 -5.25 7.16 -8.84
C SER A 52 -6.01 5.85 -8.62
N ALA A 53 -5.40 4.88 -7.93
CA ALA A 53 -6.07 3.64 -7.52
C ALA A 53 -7.26 3.92 -6.60
N SER A 54 -7.10 4.86 -5.67
CA SER A 54 -8.15 5.25 -4.74
C SER A 54 -9.33 5.93 -5.43
N LEU A 55 -9.05 6.85 -6.37
CA LEU A 55 -10.08 7.61 -7.08
C LEU A 55 -10.77 6.77 -8.17
N PHE A 56 -10.00 6.21 -9.10
CA PHE A 56 -10.54 5.54 -10.28
C PHE A 56 -10.82 4.05 -10.08
N GLY A 57 -10.16 3.43 -9.09
CA GLY A 57 -10.40 2.02 -8.77
C GLY A 57 -11.44 1.86 -7.67
N LEU A 58 -11.19 2.45 -6.51
CA LEU A 58 -11.99 2.16 -5.32
C LEU A 58 -13.23 3.05 -5.18
N ILE A 59 -13.09 4.37 -5.30
CA ILE A 59 -14.23 5.29 -5.11
C ILE A 59 -15.25 5.13 -6.25
N GLU A 60 -14.80 5.04 -7.50
CA GLU A 60 -15.70 4.79 -8.63
C GLU A 60 -16.45 3.45 -8.48
N GLU A 61 -15.77 2.36 -8.12
CA GLU A 61 -16.42 1.07 -7.89
C GLU A 61 -17.38 1.11 -6.68
N GLY A 62 -16.98 1.77 -5.59
CA GLY A 62 -17.85 1.97 -4.43
C GLY A 62 -19.13 2.73 -4.77
N LEU A 63 -19.08 3.69 -5.70
CA LEU A 63 -20.25 4.44 -6.18
C LEU A 63 -21.13 3.62 -7.12
N ALA A 64 -20.57 2.60 -7.78
CA ALA A 64 -21.34 1.66 -8.58
C ALA A 64 -22.12 0.66 -7.70
N GLU A 65 -21.53 0.27 -6.56
CA GLU A 65 -22.14 -0.66 -5.60
C GLU A 65 -23.08 0.00 -4.58
N GLY A 66 -22.97 1.32 -4.36
CA GLY A 66 -23.80 2.02 -3.37
C GLY A 66 -23.78 3.53 -3.47
N SER A 67 -24.06 4.20 -2.36
CA SER A 67 -24.20 5.65 -2.29
C SER A 67 -22.92 6.35 -1.84
N GLY A 68 -22.75 7.61 -2.26
CA GLY A 68 -21.61 8.42 -1.82
C GLY A 68 -21.53 8.63 -0.31
N TRP A 69 -22.65 8.47 0.43
CA TRP A 69 -22.65 8.54 1.89
C TRP A 69 -21.94 7.33 2.51
N GLU A 70 -22.21 6.12 2.01
CA GLU A 70 -21.61 4.89 2.52
C GLU A 70 -20.09 4.88 2.28
N ILE A 71 -19.68 5.36 1.11
CA ILE A 71 -18.26 5.57 0.79
C ILE A 71 -17.64 6.60 1.72
N ALA A 72 -18.30 7.75 1.95
CA ALA A 72 -17.77 8.79 2.82
C ALA A 72 -17.60 8.29 4.27
N VAL A 73 -18.55 7.50 4.78
CA VAL A 73 -18.43 6.84 6.09
C VAL A 73 -17.27 5.85 6.10
N GLY A 74 -17.13 5.03 5.05
CA GLY A 74 -15.99 4.14 4.87
C GLY A 74 -14.66 4.90 4.90
N MET A 75 -14.54 5.95 4.08
CA MET A 75 -13.35 6.80 4.00
C MET A 75 -12.99 7.39 5.35
N ALA A 76 -13.97 7.94 6.08
CA ALA A 76 -13.74 8.46 7.42
C ALA A 76 -13.25 7.38 8.38
N ALA A 77 -13.80 6.16 8.33
CA ALA A 77 -13.33 5.04 9.14
C ALA A 77 -11.90 4.61 8.78
N GLY A 78 -11.54 4.63 7.50
CA GLY A 78 -10.17 4.36 7.03
C GLY A 78 -9.17 5.41 7.55
N VAL A 79 -9.51 6.69 7.45
CA VAL A 79 -8.72 7.80 8.00
C VAL A 79 -8.55 7.64 9.51
N VAL A 80 -9.65 7.39 10.23
CA VAL A 80 -9.62 7.20 11.69
C VAL A 80 -8.73 6.02 12.07
N LEU A 81 -8.78 4.90 11.33
CA LEU A 81 -7.88 3.78 11.57
C LEU A 81 -6.41 4.23 11.49
N VAL A 82 -6.02 4.91 10.41
CA VAL A 82 -4.62 5.31 10.21
C VAL A 82 -4.19 6.29 11.30
N VAL A 83 -5.00 7.30 11.59
CA VAL A 83 -4.73 8.30 12.64
C VAL A 83 -4.55 7.64 14.01
N VAL A 84 -5.52 6.81 14.43
CA VAL A 84 -5.49 6.17 15.75
C VAL A 84 -4.36 5.16 15.84
N ALA A 85 -4.11 4.39 14.79
CA ALA A 85 -3.02 3.43 14.80
C ALA A 85 -1.65 4.13 14.87
N HIS A 86 -1.48 5.24 14.15
CA HIS A 86 -0.26 6.06 14.23
C HIS A 86 -0.09 6.66 15.63
N GLU A 87 -1.15 7.23 16.23
CA GLU A 87 -1.12 7.78 17.59
C GLU A 87 -0.74 6.71 18.63
N ILE A 88 -1.32 5.50 18.55
CA ILE A 88 -0.98 4.39 19.45
C ILE A 88 0.48 3.94 19.29
N ILE A 89 1.00 3.91 18.06
CA ILE A 89 2.39 3.46 17.80
C ILE A 89 3.40 4.51 18.26
N VAL A 90 3.12 5.80 18.04
CA VAL A 90 3.99 6.90 18.48
C VAL A 90 3.93 7.09 19.99
N ASP A 91 2.75 7.01 20.63
CA ASP A 91 2.63 7.13 22.10
C ASP A 91 3.28 5.95 22.86
N ALA A 92 3.58 4.85 22.16
CA ALA A 92 4.40 3.76 22.71
C ALA A 92 5.90 4.15 22.85
N GLU A 93 6.28 5.38 22.49
CA GLU A 93 7.61 5.97 22.74
C GLU A 93 7.95 5.99 24.24
N ILE A 94 8.80 5.04 24.65
CA ILE A 94 9.47 5.00 25.94
C ILE A 94 10.91 5.52 25.76
N ASP A 95 11.31 6.42 26.67
CA ASP A 95 12.54 7.23 26.74
C ASP A 95 13.81 6.62 26.09
N PRO A 96 14.48 7.31 25.13
CA PRO A 96 15.64 6.82 24.37
C PRO A 96 16.96 6.59 25.16
N GLN A 97 16.97 6.67 26.50
CA GLN A 97 18.22 6.71 27.28
C GLN A 97 18.87 5.36 27.61
N GLU A 98 18.30 4.22 27.22
CA GLU A 98 18.84 2.91 27.60
C GLU A 98 19.18 1.98 26.41
N TYR A 99 20.49 1.88 26.14
CA TYR A 99 21.24 0.70 25.65
C TYR A 99 21.06 0.22 24.19
N GLU A 100 21.95 -0.71 23.78
CA GLU A 100 22.10 -1.42 22.49
C GLU A 100 20.79 -2.00 21.88
N GLU A 101 19.65 -1.87 22.57
CA GLU A 101 18.29 -2.19 22.14
C GLU A 101 17.69 -1.14 21.19
N ALA A 102 18.33 0.02 21.02
CA ALA A 102 17.84 1.10 20.16
C ALA A 102 17.61 0.66 18.70
N ASP A 103 18.44 -0.23 18.17
CA ASP A 103 18.28 -0.73 16.80
C ASP A 103 17.10 -1.70 16.67
N PHE A 104 16.88 -2.60 17.65
CA PHE A 104 15.74 -3.52 17.59
C PHE A 104 14.41 -2.80 17.83
N LYS A 105 14.34 -1.86 18.78
CA LYS A 105 13.12 -1.07 19.02
C LYS A 105 12.77 -0.20 17.81
N LYS A 106 13.75 0.43 17.17
CA LYS A 106 13.54 1.15 15.90
C LYS A 106 13.02 0.24 14.81
N LEU A 107 13.55 -0.98 14.66
CA LEU A 107 13.02 -1.95 13.71
C LEU A 107 11.56 -2.30 14.01
N VAL A 108 11.21 -2.55 15.27
CA VAL A 108 9.83 -2.86 15.67
C VAL A 108 8.89 -1.68 15.39
N LEU A 109 9.30 -0.44 15.67
CA LEU A 109 8.52 0.76 15.39
C LEU A 109 8.32 0.96 13.88
N ILE A 110 9.38 0.82 13.08
CA ILE A 110 9.31 0.88 11.61
C ILE A 110 8.31 -0.18 11.12
N LEU A 111 8.40 -1.42 11.60
CA LEU A 111 7.47 -2.48 11.21
C LEU A 111 6.03 -2.21 11.67
N GLY A 112 5.85 -1.61 12.83
CA GLY A 112 4.54 -1.19 13.34
C GLY A 112 3.90 -0.13 12.45
N ILE A 113 4.63 0.93 12.13
CA ILE A 113 4.17 2.01 11.24
C ILE A 113 3.82 1.42 9.86
N LEU A 114 4.71 0.62 9.28
CA LEU A 114 4.48 -0.01 7.98
C LEU A 114 3.30 -0.99 7.98
N THR A 115 2.99 -1.59 9.13
CA THR A 115 1.78 -2.42 9.26
C THR A 115 0.51 -1.61 9.04
N VAL A 116 0.48 -0.38 9.54
CA VAL A 116 -0.65 0.55 9.33
C VAL A 116 -0.78 0.95 7.86
N HIS A 117 0.33 1.04 7.14
CA HIS A 117 0.34 1.37 5.71
C HIS A 117 -0.17 0.22 4.85
N SER A 118 0.38 -0.96 5.10
CA SER A 118 0.14 -2.18 4.33
C SER A 118 -1.27 -2.77 4.55
N PHE A 119 -1.92 -2.48 5.67
CA PHE A 119 -3.24 -3.04 5.96
C PHE A 119 -4.35 -2.48 5.03
N PRO A 120 -4.53 -1.16 4.86
CA PRO A 120 -5.46 -0.58 3.89
C PRO A 120 -5.26 -1.09 2.46
N GLU A 121 -4.02 -1.27 2.02
CA GLU A 121 -3.70 -1.84 0.71
C GLU A 121 -4.16 -3.29 0.59
N GLY A 122 -3.95 -4.08 1.65
CA GLY A 122 -4.52 -5.42 1.76
C GLY A 122 -6.03 -5.39 1.60
N VAL A 123 -6.71 -4.50 2.33
CA VAL A 123 -8.16 -4.33 2.21
C VAL A 123 -8.56 -3.96 0.79
N ALA A 124 -7.85 -3.03 0.13
CA ALA A 124 -8.07 -2.65 -1.27
C ALA A 124 -8.01 -3.85 -2.23
N VAL A 125 -6.99 -4.71 -2.08
CA VAL A 125 -6.90 -5.97 -2.82
C VAL A 125 -8.11 -6.83 -2.49
N GLY A 126 -8.40 -7.11 -1.22
CA GLY A 126 -9.49 -7.99 -0.82
C GLY A 126 -10.87 -7.57 -1.33
N VAL A 127 -11.23 -6.30 -1.23
CA VAL A 127 -12.54 -5.80 -1.70
C VAL A 127 -12.65 -5.84 -3.22
N SER A 128 -11.56 -5.60 -3.96
CA SER A 128 -11.55 -5.70 -5.42
C SER A 128 -11.84 -7.13 -5.94
N PHE A 129 -11.60 -8.15 -5.10
CA PHE A 129 -11.91 -9.55 -5.39
C PHE A 129 -13.35 -9.96 -5.01
N ALA A 130 -14.25 -9.04 -4.62
CA ALA A 130 -15.60 -9.36 -4.16
C ALA A 130 -16.42 -10.27 -5.10
N ASP A 131 -16.17 -10.14 -6.41
CA ASP A 131 -16.82 -10.88 -7.49
C ASP A 131 -16.03 -12.12 -7.97
N LEU A 132 -14.98 -12.54 -7.24
CA LEU A 132 -14.20 -13.72 -7.59
C LEU A 132 -15.09 -14.98 -7.73
N GLY A 133 -14.97 -15.63 -8.89
CA GLY A 133 -15.75 -16.80 -9.28
C GLY A 133 -17.16 -16.50 -9.80
N LEU A 134 -17.56 -15.23 -9.88
CA LEU A 134 -18.81 -14.80 -10.53
C LEU A 134 -18.60 -14.54 -12.03
N ALA A 135 -19.69 -14.30 -12.76
CA ALA A 135 -19.64 -13.94 -14.18
C ALA A 135 -19.04 -12.53 -14.38
N GLY A 136 -18.49 -12.26 -15.57
CA GLY A 136 -18.01 -10.92 -15.95
C GLY A 136 -16.51 -10.67 -15.75
N GLY A 137 -15.76 -11.64 -15.22
CA GLY A 137 -14.31 -11.54 -15.07
C GLY A 137 -13.48 -12.25 -16.16
N THR A 138 -12.16 -12.21 -15.99
CA THR A 138 -11.18 -12.91 -16.83
C THR A 138 -10.84 -14.27 -16.23
N GLN A 139 -10.73 -15.31 -17.06
CA GLN A 139 -10.32 -16.64 -16.59
C GLN A 139 -8.82 -16.70 -16.30
N ILE A 140 -8.44 -16.90 -15.03
CA ILE A 140 -7.06 -17.01 -14.57
C ILE A 140 -6.95 -18.20 -13.63
N LEU A 141 -6.03 -19.13 -13.94
CA LEU A 141 -5.77 -20.34 -13.11
C LEU A 141 -7.05 -21.14 -12.76
N GLY A 142 -8.03 -21.14 -13.66
CA GLY A 142 -9.31 -21.85 -13.47
C GLY A 142 -10.35 -21.11 -12.62
N ALA A 143 -10.11 -19.84 -12.26
CA ALA A 143 -11.06 -18.97 -11.59
C ALA A 143 -11.44 -17.76 -12.46
N THR A 144 -12.69 -17.32 -12.39
CA THR A 144 -13.12 -16.05 -13.00
C THR A 144 -12.74 -14.89 -12.08
N VAL A 145 -11.74 -14.11 -12.47
CA VAL A 145 -11.18 -13.00 -11.68
C VAL A 145 -11.72 -11.66 -12.16
N PRO A 146 -12.23 -10.78 -11.27
CA PRO A 146 -12.67 -9.43 -11.64
C PRO A 146 -11.54 -8.61 -12.26
N VAL A 147 -11.84 -7.80 -13.27
CA VAL A 147 -10.82 -7.00 -13.94
C VAL A 147 -10.22 -5.97 -12.98
N LEU A 148 -11.06 -5.34 -12.14
CA LEU A 148 -10.60 -4.45 -11.07
C LEU A 148 -9.59 -5.14 -10.15
N ALA A 149 -9.83 -6.40 -9.76
CA ALA A 149 -8.91 -7.16 -8.90
C ALA A 149 -7.51 -7.32 -9.51
N ILE A 150 -7.46 -7.59 -10.82
CA ILE A 150 -6.19 -7.71 -11.57
C ILE A 150 -5.46 -6.36 -11.55
N PHE A 151 -6.16 -5.29 -11.91
CA PHE A 151 -5.55 -3.96 -11.94
C PHE A 151 -5.12 -3.47 -10.56
N MET A 152 -5.92 -3.68 -9.52
CA MET A 152 -5.58 -3.29 -8.15
C MET A 152 -4.37 -4.06 -7.64
N THR A 153 -4.30 -5.37 -7.89
CA THR A 153 -3.12 -6.18 -7.52
C THR A 153 -1.86 -5.69 -8.23
N VAL A 154 -1.95 -5.37 -9.52
CA VAL A 154 -0.82 -4.85 -10.30
C VAL A 154 -0.43 -3.44 -9.83
N ALA A 155 -1.39 -2.55 -9.65
CA ALA A 155 -1.16 -1.17 -9.22
C ALA A 155 -0.46 -1.12 -7.85
N ILE A 156 -0.97 -1.87 -6.88
CA ILE A 156 -0.37 -1.96 -5.54
C ILE A 156 1.01 -2.62 -5.64
N SER A 157 1.19 -3.66 -6.47
CA SER A 157 2.53 -4.24 -6.68
C SER A 157 3.53 -3.22 -7.24
N ILE A 158 3.12 -2.38 -8.20
CA ILE A 158 3.99 -1.34 -8.77
C ILE A 158 4.28 -0.25 -7.74
N HIS A 159 3.29 0.15 -6.94
CA HIS A 159 3.42 1.11 -5.84
C HIS A 159 4.42 0.63 -4.76
N ASN A 160 4.34 -0.65 -4.42
CA ASN A 160 5.12 -1.26 -3.35
C ASN A 160 6.63 -1.31 -3.66
N ILE A 161 7.04 -1.25 -4.93
CA ILE A 161 8.46 -1.25 -5.30
C ILE A 161 9.16 0.06 -4.84
N PRO A 162 8.66 1.26 -5.18
CA PRO A 162 9.06 2.52 -4.55
C PRO A 162 9.08 2.48 -3.03
N GLU A 163 7.98 2.03 -2.40
CA GLU A 163 7.85 1.96 -0.94
C GLU A 163 8.91 1.04 -0.32
N GLY A 164 9.09 -0.15 -0.87
CA GLY A 164 10.10 -1.11 -0.44
C GLY A 164 11.53 -0.60 -0.58
N THR A 165 11.77 0.26 -1.58
CA THR A 165 13.04 0.98 -1.69
C THR A 165 13.22 1.93 -0.51
N ALA A 166 12.20 2.74 -0.20
CA ALA A 166 12.22 3.71 0.88
C ALA A 166 12.40 3.05 2.26
N ILE A 167 11.66 1.97 2.53
CA ILE A 167 11.77 1.17 3.77
C ILE A 167 13.18 0.59 3.93
N SER A 168 13.84 0.23 2.83
CA SER A 168 15.17 -0.36 2.86
C SER A 168 16.29 0.64 3.14
N ILE A 169 16.08 1.94 2.93
CA ILE A 169 17.10 2.98 3.17
C ILE A 169 17.55 3.04 4.64
N PRO A 170 16.66 3.21 5.65
CA PRO A 170 17.08 3.24 7.05
C PRO A 170 17.66 1.89 7.51
N LEU A 171 17.11 0.77 7.03
CA LEU A 171 17.66 -0.56 7.34
C LEU A 171 19.09 -0.74 6.80
N LYS A 172 19.35 -0.21 5.60
CA LYS A 172 20.68 -0.23 4.99
C LYS A 172 21.67 0.63 5.79
N SER A 173 21.26 1.80 6.28
CA SER A 173 22.12 2.66 7.10
C SER A 173 22.45 2.06 8.46
N MET A 174 21.58 1.19 8.99
CA MET A 174 21.82 0.35 10.17
C MET A 174 22.74 -0.86 9.91
N GLY A 175 23.28 -1.01 8.69
CA GLY A 175 24.21 -2.10 8.36
C GLY A 175 23.54 -3.46 8.11
N VAL A 176 22.22 -3.50 7.90
CA VAL A 176 21.51 -4.74 7.58
C VAL A 176 21.97 -5.28 6.22
N ALA A 177 22.27 -6.58 6.16
CA ALA A 177 22.73 -7.24 4.94
C ALA A 177 21.66 -7.18 3.83
N ASN A 178 22.08 -7.00 2.57
CA ASN A 178 21.18 -6.79 1.42
C ASN A 178 20.09 -7.86 1.27
N TRP A 179 20.42 -9.14 1.51
CA TRP A 179 19.42 -10.22 1.43
C TRP A 179 18.36 -10.11 2.53
N LYS A 180 18.73 -9.61 3.72
CA LYS A 180 17.80 -9.37 4.82
C LYS A 180 16.89 -8.17 4.53
N LEU A 181 17.37 -7.15 3.80
CA LEU A 181 16.54 -6.00 3.39
C LEU A 181 15.30 -6.46 2.62
N VAL A 182 15.50 -7.38 1.66
CA VAL A 182 14.40 -7.96 0.86
C VAL A 182 13.35 -8.59 1.78
N TRP A 183 13.76 -9.43 2.74
CA TRP A 183 12.81 -10.09 3.62
C TRP A 183 12.20 -9.18 4.66
N TRP A 184 12.92 -8.17 5.14
CA TRP A 184 12.34 -7.15 6.01
C TRP A 184 11.25 -6.35 5.30
N ALA A 185 11.49 -5.99 4.03
CA ALA A 185 10.51 -5.33 3.19
C ALA A 185 9.30 -6.22 2.85
N VAL A 186 9.48 -7.54 2.67
CA VAL A 186 8.34 -8.47 2.54
C VAL A 186 7.59 -8.60 3.86
N PHE A 187 8.32 -8.70 4.98
CA PHE A 187 7.73 -8.90 6.30
C PHE A 187 6.88 -7.70 6.74
N SER A 188 7.35 -6.47 6.48
CA SER A 188 6.57 -5.25 6.73
C SER A 188 5.24 -5.24 5.97
N SER A 189 5.18 -5.92 4.83
CA SER A 189 4.01 -5.96 3.96
C SER A 189 3.12 -7.20 4.13
N LEU A 190 3.44 -8.12 5.05
CA LEU A 190 2.55 -9.24 5.40
C LEU A 190 1.14 -8.86 5.87
N PRO A 191 0.88 -7.64 6.38
CA PRO A 191 -0.49 -7.18 6.62
C PRO A 191 -1.34 -7.12 5.33
N GLN A 192 -0.74 -6.99 4.15
CA GLN A 192 -1.47 -6.98 2.87
C GLN A 192 -2.22 -8.30 2.60
N PRO A 193 -1.58 -9.48 2.54
CA PRO A 193 -2.30 -10.74 2.32
C PRO A 193 -3.30 -11.05 3.44
N ILE A 194 -3.01 -10.65 4.67
CA ILE A 194 -3.94 -10.84 5.81
C ILE A 194 -5.17 -9.94 5.62
N GLY A 195 -4.97 -8.65 5.37
CA GLY A 195 -6.03 -7.68 5.10
C GLY A 195 -6.87 -8.07 3.90
N ALA A 196 -6.24 -8.58 2.83
CA ALA A 196 -6.94 -9.03 1.62
C ALA A 196 -7.90 -10.19 1.90
N VAL A 197 -7.44 -11.21 2.64
CA VAL A 197 -8.29 -12.35 3.02
C VAL A 197 -9.43 -11.93 3.93
N LEU A 198 -9.14 -11.08 4.93
CA LEU A 198 -10.15 -10.60 5.88
C LEU A 198 -11.22 -9.76 5.17
N ALA A 199 -10.80 -8.81 4.34
CA ALA A 199 -11.70 -7.95 3.59
C ALA A 199 -12.54 -8.74 2.59
N PHE A 200 -11.92 -9.60 1.77
CA PHE A 200 -12.63 -10.45 0.81
C PHE A 200 -13.64 -11.36 1.53
N GLY A 201 -13.22 -12.03 2.59
CA GLY A 201 -14.10 -12.92 3.37
C GLY A 201 -15.31 -12.18 3.94
N PHE A 202 -15.10 -10.97 4.47
CA PHE A 202 -16.15 -10.12 5.00
C PHE A 202 -17.15 -9.69 3.92
N VAL A 203 -16.67 -9.06 2.83
CA VAL A 203 -17.57 -8.51 1.80
C VAL A 203 -18.26 -9.60 0.98
N ARG A 204 -17.71 -10.81 0.95
CA ARG A 204 -18.37 -11.96 0.32
C ARG A 204 -19.64 -12.38 1.04
N VAL A 205 -19.69 -12.19 2.37
CA VAL A 205 -20.86 -12.50 3.21
C VAL A 205 -21.75 -11.28 3.38
N ALA A 206 -21.17 -10.08 3.42
CA ALA A 206 -21.85 -8.82 3.69
C ALA A 206 -21.72 -7.84 2.51
N ARG A 207 -22.31 -8.18 1.36
CA ARG A 207 -22.20 -7.37 0.13
C ARG A 207 -22.67 -5.93 0.26
N GLU A 208 -23.69 -5.68 1.08
CA GLU A 208 -24.18 -4.34 1.38
C GLU A 208 -23.10 -3.43 1.98
N PHE A 209 -22.01 -4.01 2.51
CA PHE A 209 -20.87 -3.28 3.05
C PHE A 209 -19.74 -3.03 2.02
N LEU A 210 -19.89 -3.47 0.76
CA LEU A 210 -18.89 -3.23 -0.30
C LEU A 210 -18.53 -1.73 -0.46
N PRO A 211 -19.50 -0.80 -0.55
CA PRO A 211 -19.20 0.62 -0.70
C PRO A 211 -18.37 1.17 0.47
N PHE A 212 -18.64 0.69 1.69
CA PHE A 212 -17.87 1.06 2.89
C PHE A 212 -16.45 0.50 2.84
N GLY A 213 -16.27 -0.74 2.37
CA GLY A 213 -14.95 -1.37 2.22
C GLY A 213 -14.09 -0.66 1.17
N PHE A 214 -14.67 -0.31 0.03
CA PHE A 214 -14.02 0.51 -0.99
C PHE A 214 -13.66 1.90 -0.45
N GLY A 215 -14.61 2.56 0.19
CA GLY A 215 -14.39 3.86 0.83
C GLY A 215 -13.31 3.80 1.90
N PHE A 216 -13.31 2.78 2.75
CA PHE A 216 -12.32 2.56 3.80
C PHE A 216 -10.90 2.49 3.24
N ALA A 217 -10.68 1.64 2.24
CA ALA A 217 -9.37 1.51 1.63
C ALA A 217 -8.94 2.82 0.93
N ALA A 218 -9.85 3.46 0.18
CA ALA A 218 -9.56 4.71 -0.51
C ALA A 218 -9.23 5.86 0.46
N GLY A 219 -10.01 6.03 1.52
CA GLY A 219 -9.81 7.09 2.51
C GLY A 219 -8.51 6.93 3.27
N ALA A 220 -8.20 5.71 3.72
CA ALA A 220 -6.93 5.41 4.38
C ALA A 220 -5.72 5.67 3.46
N MET A 221 -5.75 5.17 2.22
CA MET A 221 -4.65 5.35 1.26
C MET A 221 -4.47 6.81 0.84
N ILE A 222 -5.55 7.56 0.57
CA ILE A 222 -5.45 8.99 0.27
C ILE A 222 -4.87 9.75 1.47
N TYR A 223 -5.28 9.41 2.68
CA TYR A 223 -4.74 10.01 3.89
C TYR A 223 -3.23 9.76 4.01
N LEU A 224 -2.77 8.50 3.89
CA LEU A 224 -1.35 8.15 3.92
C LEU A 224 -0.52 8.95 2.89
N VAL A 225 -1.04 9.13 1.67
CA VAL A 225 -0.34 9.95 0.65
C VAL A 225 -0.18 11.40 1.12
N LEU A 226 -1.22 11.97 1.71
CA LEU A 226 -1.24 13.38 2.12
C LEU A 226 -0.47 13.63 3.42
N SER A 227 -0.54 12.69 4.37
CA SER A 227 0.08 12.82 5.69
C SER A 227 1.51 12.30 5.75
N GLU A 228 1.90 11.39 4.85
CA GLU A 228 3.21 10.71 4.92
C GLU A 228 4.00 10.84 3.62
N PHE A 229 3.48 10.38 2.47
CA PHE A 229 4.32 10.25 1.27
C PHE A 229 4.74 11.58 0.66
N ILE A 230 3.79 12.53 0.55
CA ILE A 230 4.10 13.87 0.04
C ILE A 230 4.99 14.62 1.04
N PRO A 231 4.68 14.66 2.36
CA PRO A 231 5.58 15.24 3.36
C PRO A 231 6.99 14.66 3.33
N GLU A 232 7.16 13.33 3.37
CA GLU A 232 8.47 12.67 3.34
C GLU A 232 9.27 13.06 2.08
N ALA A 233 8.62 13.14 0.92
CA ALA A 233 9.26 13.60 -0.32
C ALA A 233 9.68 15.08 -0.26
N LEU A 234 8.93 15.93 0.45
CA LEU A 234 9.28 17.33 0.62
C LEU A 234 10.43 17.51 1.62
N ASP A 235 10.46 16.71 2.69
CA ASP A 235 11.51 16.71 3.71
C ASP A 235 12.85 16.27 3.11
N LEU A 236 12.86 15.20 2.30
CA LEU A 236 14.02 14.81 1.49
C LEU A 236 14.45 15.92 0.51
N GLY A 237 13.52 16.77 0.11
CA GLY A 237 13.72 17.86 -0.83
C GLY A 237 14.49 19.06 -0.29
N GLU A 238 14.63 19.22 1.04
CA GLU A 238 15.21 20.41 1.67
C GLU A 238 16.60 20.78 1.12
N ASN A 239 17.43 19.77 0.86
CA ASN A 239 18.79 19.94 0.36
C ASN A 239 18.92 19.77 -1.17
N VAL A 240 17.80 19.58 -1.87
CA VAL A 240 17.75 19.36 -3.32
C VAL A 240 17.41 20.67 -4.03
N PRO A 241 18.05 21.00 -5.17
CA PRO A 241 17.69 22.18 -5.96
C PRO A 241 16.19 22.26 -6.27
N ARG A 242 15.58 23.43 -6.04
CA ARG A 242 14.13 23.67 -6.15
C ARG A 242 13.27 22.86 -5.17
N GLY A 243 13.85 22.34 -4.10
CA GLY A 243 13.14 21.59 -3.07
C GLY A 243 12.67 20.20 -3.54
N GLY A 244 13.29 19.63 -4.59
CA GLY A 244 12.86 18.36 -5.19
C GLY A 244 11.47 18.37 -5.85
N LYS A 245 10.79 19.52 -5.91
CA LYS A 245 9.42 19.65 -6.45
C LYS A 245 9.27 19.16 -7.90
N PRO A 246 10.22 19.42 -8.82
CA PRO A 246 10.13 18.87 -10.18
C PRO A 246 10.14 17.33 -10.20
N GLU A 247 10.97 16.70 -9.38
CA GLU A 247 11.05 15.26 -9.23
C GLU A 247 9.75 14.69 -8.63
N LEU A 248 9.21 15.33 -7.58
CA LEU A 248 7.95 14.95 -6.95
C LEU A 248 6.77 15.04 -7.94
N VAL A 249 6.60 16.19 -8.60
CA VAL A 249 5.53 16.40 -9.59
C VAL A 249 5.70 15.46 -10.79
N GLY A 250 6.93 15.26 -11.25
CA GLY A 250 7.24 14.30 -12.32
C GLY A 250 6.86 12.87 -11.94
N GLY A 251 7.17 12.45 -10.71
CA GLY A 251 6.79 11.16 -10.16
C GLY A 251 5.27 11.01 -10.08
N ILE A 252 4.56 11.97 -9.47
CA ILE A 252 3.10 11.95 -9.36
C ILE A 252 2.45 11.87 -10.73
N ALA A 253 2.86 12.73 -11.67
CA ALA A 253 2.34 12.73 -13.03
C ALA A 253 2.58 11.39 -13.72
N PHE A 254 3.77 10.81 -13.59
CA PHE A 254 4.07 9.50 -14.16
C PHE A 254 3.22 8.39 -13.54
N GLY A 255 3.04 8.40 -12.21
CA GLY A 255 2.16 7.44 -11.51
C GLY A 255 0.70 7.54 -11.95
N VAL A 256 0.18 8.76 -12.09
CA VAL A 256 -1.18 9.00 -12.62
C VAL A 256 -1.30 8.51 -14.07
N LEU A 257 -0.31 8.79 -14.91
CA LEU A 257 -0.30 8.34 -16.31
C LEU A 257 -0.32 6.82 -16.42
N LEU A 258 0.45 6.11 -15.59
CA LEU A 258 0.45 4.65 -15.53
C LEU A 258 -0.93 4.08 -15.14
N MET A 259 -1.70 4.84 -14.37
CA MET A 259 -3.00 4.43 -13.86
C MET A 259 -4.19 4.85 -14.74
N LEU A 260 -3.97 5.61 -15.81
CA LEU A 260 -5.05 5.98 -16.75
C LEU A 260 -5.87 4.79 -17.29
N PRO A 261 -5.28 3.62 -17.58
CA PRO A 261 -6.05 2.45 -18.01
C PRO A 261 -7.13 2.01 -17.01
N LEU A 262 -6.94 2.25 -15.71
CA LEU A 262 -7.88 1.85 -14.65
C LEU A 262 -9.25 2.52 -14.81
N ARG A 263 -9.30 3.73 -15.40
CA ARG A 263 -10.55 4.47 -15.64
C ARG A 263 -11.48 3.80 -16.67
N TYR A 264 -10.98 2.82 -17.41
CA TYR A 264 -11.72 2.13 -18.47
C TYR A 264 -12.07 0.69 -18.12
N VAL A 265 -11.80 0.29 -16.88
CA VAL A 265 -12.09 -1.02 -16.31
C VAL A 265 -13.38 -0.92 -15.52
#